data_AF-A0AAE6UXN2-F1
#
_entry.id   AF-A0AAE6UXN2-F1
#
_cell.length_a   1.000
_cell.length_b   1.000
_cell.length_c   1.000
_cell.angle_alpha   90.00
_cell.angle_beta   90.00
_cell.angle_gamma   90.00
#
_symmetry.space_group_name_H-M   'P 1'
#
loop_
_entity.id
_entity.type
_entity.pdbx_description
1 polymer ?
#
loop_
_entity_poly.entity_id
_entity_poly.type
_entity_poly.pdbx_seq_one_letter_code
_entity_poly.pdbx_strand_id
1 'polypeptide(L)'
;MNTITIKFGEDTAAWKDMQEVVKILNDKGYSTQPYGDIGTVKLTKIIEEEMKVSTEEKITEPDPAAMNKTKEGTFKRILVEANYPWELIKDWTEEDCEAELGAIERANK
;
A
#
# COMPACT_ATOMS: atom_id res chain seq x y z
N MET A 1 6.40 18.65 -3.17
CA MET A 1 5.86 18.93 -1.81
C MET A 1 4.37 19.22 -1.93
N ASN A 2 3.53 18.25 -1.56
CA ASN A 2 2.08 18.36 -1.73
C ASN A 2 1.45 18.87 -0.44
N THR A 3 0.61 19.90 -0.56
CA THR A 3 -0.07 20.53 0.58
C THR A 3 -1.56 20.31 0.44
N ILE A 4 -2.19 19.75 1.47
CA ILE A 4 -3.64 19.57 1.55
C ILE A 4 -4.16 20.51 2.64
N THR A 5 -5.22 21.25 2.33
CA THR A 5 -5.87 22.15 3.30
C THR A 5 -7.22 21.56 3.68
N ILE A 6 -7.42 21.29 4.97
CA ILE A 6 -8.70 20.83 5.50
C ILE A 6 -9.31 21.97 6.31
N LYS A 7 -10.56 22.33 5.97
CA LYS A 7 -11.36 23.32 6.68
C LYS A 7 -12.39 22.58 7.52
N PHE A 8 -12.30 22.78 8.83
CA PHE A 8 -13.28 22.36 9.81
C PHE A 8 -14.25 23.52 10.09
N GLY A 9 -15.44 23.20 10.56
CA GLY A 9 -16.38 24.21 11.05
C GLY A 9 -15.81 24.94 12.27
N GLU A 10 -16.34 26.13 12.54
CA GLU A 10 -15.90 26.98 13.67
C GLU A 10 -16.50 26.53 15.02
N ASP A 11 -17.41 25.54 14.99
CA ASP A 11 -18.07 25.02 16.18
C ASP A 11 -17.15 24.16 17.06
N THR A 12 -17.42 24.15 18.37
CA THR A 12 -16.70 23.32 19.35
C THR A 12 -16.73 21.81 19.05
N ALA A 13 -17.74 21.33 18.33
CA ALA A 13 -17.81 19.94 17.88
C ALA A 13 -16.76 19.68 16.77
N ALA A 14 -16.73 20.54 15.75
CA ALA A 14 -15.77 20.48 14.66
C ALA A 14 -14.32 20.64 15.14
N TRP A 15 -14.09 21.35 16.25
CA TRP A 15 -12.78 21.42 16.91
C TRP A 15 -12.34 20.08 17.51
N LYS A 16 -13.26 19.29 18.08
CA LYS A 16 -12.95 17.94 18.58
C LYS A 16 -12.67 16.99 17.42
N ASP A 17 -13.49 17.05 16.37
CA ASP A 17 -13.27 16.27 15.15
C ASP A 17 -11.92 16.60 14.50
N MET A 18 -11.55 17.89 14.46
CA MET A 18 -10.23 18.34 14.02
C MET A 18 -9.11 17.71 14.83
N GLN A 19 -9.22 17.67 16.16
CA GLN A 19 -8.19 17.09 17.03
C GLN A 19 -8.00 15.58 16.77
N GLU A 20 -9.09 14.84 16.52
CA GLU A 20 -9.00 13.41 16.18
C GLU A 20 -8.40 13.20 14.79
N VAL A 21 -8.82 13.98 13.79
CA VAL A 21 -8.27 13.91 12.43
C VAL A 21 -6.78 14.26 12.43
N VAL A 22 -6.35 15.28 13.17
CA VAL A 22 -4.94 15.66 13.32
C VAL A 22 -4.11 14.52 13.91
N LYS A 23 -4.62 13.80 14.93
CA LYS A 23 -3.93 12.63 15.50
C LYS A 23 -3.74 11.53 14.47
N ILE A 24 -4.81 11.19 13.73
CA ILE A 24 -4.76 10.16 12.67
C ILE A 24 -3.77 10.56 11.57
N LEU A 25 -3.68 11.84 11.23
CA LEU A 25 -2.79 12.33 10.19
C LEU A 25 -1.32 12.34 10.64
N ASN A 26 -1.04 12.73 11.89
CA ASN A 26 0.30 12.59 12.46
C ASN A 26 0.73 11.11 12.51
N ASP A 27 -0.17 10.19 12.90
CA ASP A 27 0.09 8.75 12.91
C ASP A 27 0.42 8.21 11.51
N LYS A 28 -0.22 8.76 10.47
CA LYS A 28 0.06 8.46 9.06
C LYS A 28 1.27 9.18 8.47
N GLY A 29 2.05 9.91 9.28
CA GLY A 29 3.27 10.60 8.85
C GLY A 29 3.04 11.93 8.11
N TYR A 30 1.88 12.57 8.29
CA TYR A 30 1.64 13.92 7.79
C TYR A 30 2.03 14.94 8.87
N SER A 31 2.72 16.02 8.48
CA SER A 31 2.92 17.16 9.38
C SER A 31 1.69 18.04 9.35
N THR A 32 1.05 18.22 10.49
CA THR A 32 -0.10 19.12 10.65
C THR A 32 0.39 20.48 11.17
N GLN A 33 -0.12 21.58 10.60
CA GLN A 33 0.08 22.93 11.10
C GLN A 33 -1.29 23.56 11.35
N PRO A 34 -1.59 24.05 12.55
CA PRO A 34 -2.76 24.89 12.76
C PRO A 34 -2.57 26.18 11.96
N TYR A 35 -3.52 26.50 11.08
CA TYR A 35 -3.54 27.81 10.45
C TYR A 35 -4.20 28.80 11.43
N GLY A 36 -3.81 30.07 11.39
CA GLY A 36 -4.17 31.07 12.41
C GLY A 36 -5.68 31.36 12.57
N ASP A 37 -6.52 30.77 11.73
CA ASP A 37 -7.97 30.82 11.80
C ASP A 37 -8.54 29.55 12.47
N ILE A 38 -9.43 29.75 13.44
CA ILE A 38 -10.12 28.68 14.17
C ILE A 38 -10.74 27.70 13.15
N GLY A 39 -10.39 26.42 13.24
CA GLY A 39 -10.92 25.38 12.36
C GLY A 39 -10.14 25.13 11.07
N THR A 40 -8.98 25.74 10.82
CA THR A 40 -8.19 25.40 9.61
C THR A 40 -6.91 24.64 9.95
N VAL A 41 -6.71 23.47 9.33
CA VAL A 41 -5.47 22.69 9.41
C VAL A 41 -4.80 22.65 8.05
N LYS A 42 -3.55 23.09 8.01
CA LYS A 42 -2.66 22.93 6.86
C LYS A 42 -1.85 21.66 7.03
N LEU A 43 -1.93 20.75 6.07
CA LEU A 43 -1.17 19.52 6.06
C LEU A 43 0.00 19.64 5.10
N THR A 44 1.18 19.35 5.62
CA THR A 44 2.42 19.33 4.86
C THR A 44 3.01 17.93 4.99
N LYS A 45 3.01 17.16 3.90
CA LYS A 45 3.80 15.92 3.85
C LYS A 45 5.15 16.28 3.27
N ILE A 46 6.19 16.20 4.09
CA ILE A 46 7.56 16.15 3.59
C ILE A 46 7.70 14.74 3.02
N ILE A 47 7.61 14.65 1.70
CA ILE A 47 8.08 13.47 1.00
C ILE A 47 9.59 13.69 1.00
N GLU A 48 10.30 13.13 1.98
CA GLU A 48 11.72 12.94 1.79
C GLU A 48 11.82 12.06 0.55
N GLU A 49 12.33 12.66 -0.52
CA GLU A 49 12.66 11.98 -1.75
C GLU A 49 13.88 11.09 -1.45
N GLU A 50 13.70 10.10 -0.56
CA GLU A 50 14.38 8.84 -0.78
C GLU A 50 13.79 8.30 -2.06
N MET A 51 14.53 8.55 -3.12
CA MET A 51 14.44 7.94 -4.43
C MET A 51 14.13 6.44 -4.32
N LYS A 52 12.84 6.11 -4.21
CA LYS A 52 12.26 4.88 -4.69
C LYS A 52 11.11 5.28 -5.59
N VAL A 53 11.50 5.60 -6.82
CA VAL A 53 10.65 5.30 -7.98
C VAL A 53 10.07 3.91 -7.76
N SER A 54 8.75 3.83 -7.71
CA SER A 54 7.93 2.83 -8.41
C SER A 54 6.47 3.22 -8.21
N THR A 55 6.03 4.13 -9.06
CA THR A 55 4.75 4.08 -9.79
C THR A 55 3.55 3.45 -9.07
N GLU A 56 2.65 4.33 -8.63
CA GLU A 56 1.23 4.02 -8.50
C GLU A 56 0.60 4.11 -9.91
N GLU A 57 0.81 3.09 -10.75
CA GLU A 57 0.05 2.89 -12.00
C GLU A 57 -0.11 1.38 -12.27
N LYS A 58 -1.33 0.88 -12.08
CA LYS A 58 -1.98 -0.24 -12.80
C LYS A 58 -1.09 -1.10 -13.76
N ILE A 59 -0.37 -2.12 -13.29
CA ILE A 59 -0.01 -3.36 -14.03
C ILE A 59 0.23 -4.46 -12.96
N THR A 60 -0.59 -5.51 -12.82
CA THR A 60 -0.31 -6.91 -13.23
C THR A 60 1.16 -7.37 -13.23
N GLU A 61 1.98 -6.92 -12.28
CA GLU A 61 3.35 -7.40 -12.14
C GLU A 61 3.59 -8.03 -10.76
N PRO A 62 4.20 -9.23 -10.73
CA PRO A 62 4.53 -9.92 -9.50
C PRO A 62 5.55 -9.15 -8.63
N ASP A 63 5.44 -9.30 -7.31
CA ASP A 63 6.37 -8.68 -6.35
C ASP A 63 7.84 -9.00 -6.73
N PRO A 64 8.68 -7.99 -7.04
CA PRO A 64 10.05 -8.20 -7.49
C PRO A 64 10.93 -8.89 -6.44
N ALA A 65 10.62 -8.76 -5.15
CA ALA A 65 11.29 -9.50 -4.09
C ALA A 65 10.92 -10.99 -4.10
N ALA A 66 9.68 -11.34 -4.43
CA ALA A 66 9.25 -12.72 -4.63
C ALA A 66 9.85 -13.32 -5.91
N MET A 67 9.95 -12.53 -6.97
CA MET A 67 10.59 -12.89 -8.23
C MET A 67 12.08 -13.19 -8.06
N ASN A 68 12.80 -12.44 -7.21
CA ASN A 68 14.22 -12.68 -6.91
C ASN A 68 14.43 -13.93 -6.04
N LYS A 69 13.47 -14.25 -5.17
CA LYS A 69 13.51 -15.47 -4.34
C LYS A 69 13.21 -16.76 -5.11
N THR A 70 12.62 -16.66 -6.30
CA THR A 70 12.21 -17.80 -7.13
C THR A 70 13.11 -17.93 -8.36
N LYS A 71 13.35 -19.16 -8.80
CA LYS A 71 14.08 -19.42 -10.05
C LYS A 71 13.11 -19.48 -11.22
N GLU A 72 13.51 -18.91 -12.34
CA GLU A 72 12.77 -19.02 -13.60
C GLU A 72 12.54 -20.50 -13.96
N GLY A 73 11.33 -20.85 -14.39
CA GLY A 73 10.94 -22.24 -14.70
C GLY A 73 10.49 -23.09 -13.50
N THR A 74 10.36 -22.54 -12.29
CA THR A 74 9.81 -23.25 -11.12
C THR A 74 8.31 -23.00 -10.95
N PHE A 75 7.57 -23.95 -10.37
CA PHE A 75 6.14 -23.76 -10.07
C PHE A 75 5.88 -22.54 -9.16
N LYS A 76 6.77 -22.27 -8.21
CA LYS A 76 6.70 -21.06 -7.37
C LYS A 76 6.83 -19.78 -8.19
N ARG A 77 7.65 -19.75 -9.24
CA ARG A 77 7.77 -18.60 -10.14
C ARG A 77 6.45 -18.33 -10.86
N ILE A 78 5.81 -19.37 -11.40
CA ILE A 78 4.53 -19.26 -12.10
C ILE A 78 3.44 -18.75 -11.16
N LEU A 79 3.40 -19.25 -9.91
CA LEU A 79 2.45 -18.76 -8.90
C LEU A 79 2.71 -17.29 -8.53
N VAL A 80 3.98 -16.91 -8.32
CA VAL A 80 4.35 -15.51 -8.08
C VAL A 80 3.90 -14.65 -9.26
N GLU A 81 4.16 -15.06 -10.50
CA GLU A 81 3.72 -14.40 -11.75
C GLU A 81 2.19 -14.31 -11.87
N ALA A 82 1.46 -15.31 -11.37
CA ALA A 82 0.01 -15.29 -11.20
C ALA A 82 -0.46 -14.42 -10.02
N ASN A 83 0.43 -13.61 -9.44
CA ASN A 83 0.19 -12.70 -8.34
C ASN A 83 -0.15 -13.39 -6.99
N TYR A 84 0.33 -14.63 -6.79
CA TYR A 84 0.23 -15.27 -5.48
C TYR A 84 1.23 -14.68 -4.48
N PRO A 85 0.81 -14.45 -3.22
CA PRO A 85 1.68 -13.92 -2.19
C PRO A 85 2.78 -14.92 -1.80
N TRP A 86 4.05 -14.48 -1.87
CA TRP A 86 5.21 -15.31 -1.50
C TRP A 86 5.10 -15.92 -0.10
N GLU A 87 4.60 -15.16 0.88
CA GLU A 87 4.46 -15.62 2.26
C GLU A 87 3.53 -16.83 2.41
N LEU A 88 2.62 -17.05 1.45
CA LEU A 88 1.75 -18.21 1.41
C LEU A 88 2.48 -19.43 0.83
N ILE A 89 3.17 -19.24 -0.28
CA ILE A 89 3.75 -20.34 -1.08
C ILE A 89 5.20 -20.68 -0.70
N LYS A 90 5.85 -19.88 0.17
CA LYS A 90 7.26 -20.09 0.56
C LYS A 90 7.50 -21.48 1.14
N ASP A 91 6.55 -21.97 1.94
CA ASP A 91 6.61 -23.24 2.65
C ASP A 91 5.98 -24.40 1.85
N TRP A 92 5.42 -24.14 0.67
CA TRP A 92 4.79 -25.15 -0.17
C TRP A 92 5.83 -26.05 -0.85
N THR A 93 5.48 -27.32 -1.03
CA THR A 93 6.25 -28.28 -1.83
C THR A 93 5.99 -28.08 -3.33
N GLU A 94 6.77 -28.74 -4.18
CA GLU A 94 6.52 -28.70 -5.63
C GLU A 94 5.14 -29.29 -5.99
N GLU A 95 4.73 -30.35 -5.30
CA GLU A 95 3.42 -31.00 -5.49
C GLU A 95 2.26 -30.06 -5.12
N ASP A 96 2.37 -29.30 -4.02
CA ASP A 96 1.37 -28.31 -3.63
C ASP A 96 1.23 -27.20 -4.68
N CYS A 97 2.37 -26.71 -5.18
CA CYS A 97 2.36 -25.67 -6.21
C CYS A 97 1.78 -26.18 -7.55
N GLU A 98 2.12 -27.41 -7.95
CA GLU A 98 1.58 -28.04 -9.17
C GLU A 98 0.06 -28.25 -9.06
N ALA A 99 -0.42 -28.72 -7.91
CA ALA A 99 -1.85 -28.93 -7.66
C ALA A 99 -2.66 -27.63 -7.79
N GLU A 100 -2.13 -26.52 -7.26
CA GLU A 100 -2.76 -25.20 -7.35
C GLU A 100 -2.79 -24.68 -8.79
N LEU A 101 -1.67 -24.77 -9.51
CA LEU A 101 -1.61 -24.39 -10.93
C LEU A 101 -2.59 -25.21 -11.78
N GLY A 102 -2.72 -26.51 -11.49
CA GLY A 102 -3.72 -27.37 -12.13
C GLY A 102 -5.16 -26.97 -11.80
N ALA A 103 -5.44 -26.47 -10.61
CA ALA A 103 -6.75 -25.93 -10.26
C ALA A 103 -7.06 -24.62 -11.00
N ILE A 104 -6.08 -23.72 -11.11
CA ILE A 104 -6.18 -22.47 -11.87
C ILE A 104 -6.43 -22.74 -13.36
N GLU A 105 -5.71 -23.70 -13.96
CA GLU A 105 -5.88 -24.09 -15.36
C GLU A 105 -7.30 -24.65 -15.61
N ARG A 106 -7.79 -25.50 -14.70
CA ARG A 106 -9.16 -26.06 -14.80
C ARG A 106 -10.24 -25.00 -14.62
N ALA A 107 -10.01 -24.00 -13.79
CA ALA A 107 -10.97 -22.91 -13.57
C ALA A 107 -11.08 -21.95 -14.77
N ASN A 108 -10.02 -21.86 -15.59
CA ASN A 108 -9.99 -21.04 -16.80
C ASN A 108 -10.48 -21.79 -18.07
N LYS A 109 -10.98 -23.02 -17.92
CA LYS A 109 -11.45 -23.88 -19.01
C LYS A 109 -12.97 -23.95 -19.08
#